data_AF-A0A7T0KJQ2-F1
#
_entry.id   AF-A0A7T0KJQ2-F1
#
_cell.length_a   1.000
_cell.length_b   1.000
_cell.length_c   1.000
_cell.angle_alpha   90.00
_cell.angle_beta   90.00
_cell.angle_gamma   90.00
#
_symmetry.space_group_name_H-M   'P 1'
#
loop_
_entity.id
_entity.type
_entity.pdbx_description
1 polymer ?
#
loop_
_entity_poly.entity_id
_entity_poly.type
_entity_poly.pdbx_seq_one_letter_code
_entity_poly.pdbx_strand_id
1 'polypeptide(L)'
;MGTIAELLGYSLEPDPDATGADSGENAGSSSVIDAGANEKADEQREVAMAIVLDECDLAPAQARADLTLREDLEMDDLVLYAIVSRMEHEMKTSLSDDEVRSWVTLGDLLDAAAAVG
;
A
#
# COMPACT_ATOMS: atom_id res chain seq x y z
N MET A 1 -12.56 27.99 -3.18
CA MET A 1 -11.36 27.65 -2.40
C MET A 1 -10.22 27.65 -3.39
N GLY A 2 -9.29 28.62 -3.31
CA GLY A 2 -8.19 28.76 -4.27
C GLY A 2 -7.12 27.68 -4.11
N THR A 3 -6.26 27.55 -5.12
CA THR A 3 -5.14 26.62 -5.16
C THR A 3 -3.97 27.08 -4.29
N ILE A 4 -3.07 26.15 -3.93
CA ILE A 4 -1.86 26.44 -3.15
C ILE A 4 -0.96 27.47 -3.86
N ALA A 5 -0.99 27.52 -5.20
CA ALA A 5 -0.28 28.50 -6.00
C ALA A 5 -0.77 29.93 -5.74
N GLU A 6 -2.08 30.14 -5.63
CA GLU A 6 -2.68 31.44 -5.28
C GLU A 6 -2.33 31.87 -3.85
N LEU A 7 -2.16 30.92 -2.92
CA LEU A 7 -1.76 31.20 -1.53
C LEU A 7 -0.30 31.65 -1.42
N LEU A 8 0.57 31.20 -2.33
CA LEU A 8 2.00 31.52 -2.38
C LEU A 8 2.33 32.68 -3.34
N GLY A 9 1.31 33.31 -3.94
CA GLY A 9 1.48 34.46 -4.83
C GLY A 9 1.96 34.12 -6.24
N TYR A 10 1.87 32.84 -6.66
CA TYR A 10 2.21 32.41 -8.00
C TYR A 10 0.97 32.52 -8.91
N SER A 11 0.99 33.46 -9.85
CA SER A 11 -0.02 33.49 -10.93
C SER A 11 0.40 32.49 -12.00
N LEU A 12 -0.32 31.37 -12.12
CA LEU A 12 -0.23 30.54 -13.32
C LEU A 12 -0.89 31.33 -14.46
N GLU A 13 -0.11 32.05 -15.25
CA GLU A 13 -0.61 32.52 -16.55
C GLU A 13 -0.66 31.30 -17.49
N PRO A 14 -1.82 30.95 -18.06
CA PRO A 14 -1.87 29.98 -19.13
C PRO A 14 -1.20 30.59 -20.37
N ASP A 15 -0.19 29.91 -20.89
CA ASP A 15 0.44 30.25 -22.17
C ASP A 15 -0.64 30.40 -23.26
N PRO A 16 -0.78 31.57 -23.92
CA PRO A 16 -1.86 31.81 -24.88
C PRO A 16 -1.62 31.20 -26.28
N ASP A 17 -0.67 30.28 -26.44
CA ASP A 17 -0.32 29.69 -27.75
C ASP A 17 -0.40 28.16 -27.77
N ALA A 18 -1.59 27.63 -27.49
CA ALA A 18 -1.95 26.26 -27.85
C ALA A 18 -3.45 26.11 -28.11
N THR A 19 -4.05 27.01 -28.89
CA THR A 19 -5.33 26.71 -29.55
C THR A 19 -5.06 25.85 -30.78
N GLY A 20 -4.84 24.56 -30.55
CA GLY A 20 -4.91 23.51 -31.57
C GLY A 20 -6.16 22.68 -31.30
N ALA A 21 -7.25 23.02 -31.98
CA ALA A 21 -8.48 22.25 -31.97
C ALA A 21 -8.22 20.79 -32.39
N ASP A 22 -8.67 19.82 -31.58
CA ASP A 22 -9.37 18.68 -32.14
C ASP A 22 -10.41 18.12 -31.18
N SER A 23 -11.53 17.72 -31.76
CA SER A 23 -12.66 17.11 -31.08
C SER A 23 -12.26 15.74 -30.54
N GLY A 24 -12.63 15.47 -29.29
CA GLY A 24 -12.34 14.18 -28.66
C GLY A 24 -13.29 13.95 -27.51
N GLU A 25 -14.51 13.54 -27.84
CA GLU A 25 -15.35 12.77 -26.94
C GLU A 25 -14.52 11.55 -26.51
N ASN A 26 -14.09 11.45 -25.26
CA ASN A 26 -13.77 10.13 -24.71
C ASN A 26 -13.89 10.06 -23.20
N ALA A 27 -14.59 9.02 -22.78
CA ALA A 27 -14.79 8.58 -21.42
C ALA A 27 -13.45 8.32 -20.73
N GLY A 28 -13.39 8.56 -19.42
CA GLY A 28 -12.18 8.24 -18.66
C GLY A 28 -12.14 8.63 -17.19
N SER A 29 -13.27 9.00 -16.56
CA SER A 29 -13.30 9.23 -15.11
C SER A 29 -13.48 7.91 -14.34
N SER A 30 -12.59 6.95 -14.61
CA SER A 30 -12.46 5.71 -13.84
C SER A 30 -11.00 5.39 -13.50
N SER A 31 -10.02 6.13 -14.07
CA SER A 31 -8.60 5.85 -13.89
C SER A 31 -7.96 6.57 -12.69
N VAL A 32 -8.45 7.75 -12.31
CA VAL A 32 -7.91 8.52 -11.16
C VAL A 32 -8.27 7.91 -9.80
N ILE A 33 -9.38 7.19 -9.71
CA ILE A 33 -9.79 6.46 -8.49
C ILE A 33 -9.01 5.15 -8.34
N ASP A 34 -8.66 4.50 -9.45
CA ASP A 34 -7.90 3.25 -9.47
C ASP A 34 -6.43 3.48 -9.11
N ALA A 35 -5.84 4.59 -9.59
CA ALA A 35 -4.48 4.99 -9.26
C ALA A 35 -4.28 5.24 -7.75
N GLY A 36 -5.19 5.98 -7.11
CA GLY A 36 -5.08 6.28 -5.68
C GLY A 36 -5.34 5.07 -4.77
N ALA A 37 -6.18 4.12 -5.19
CA ALA A 37 -6.37 2.86 -4.48
C ALA A 37 -5.12 1.97 -4.57
N ASN A 38 -4.48 1.91 -5.74
CA ASN A 38 -3.25 1.15 -5.93
C ASN A 38 -2.07 1.75 -5.15
N GLU A 39 -1.95 3.08 -5.09
CA GLU A 39 -0.94 3.76 -4.27
C GLU A 39 -1.07 3.40 -2.79
N LYS A 40 -2.30 3.41 -2.24
CA LYS A 40 -2.52 3.05 -0.83
C LYS A 40 -2.27 1.57 -0.54
N ALA A 41 -2.64 0.68 -1.45
CA ALA A 41 -2.35 -0.74 -1.34
C ALA A 41 -0.84 -1.02 -1.37
N ASP A 42 -0.09 -0.32 -2.21
CA ASP A 42 1.37 -0.40 -2.28
C ASP A 42 2.02 0.15 -0.99
N GLU A 43 1.53 1.27 -0.46
CA GLU A 43 1.99 1.84 0.83
C GLU A 43 1.79 0.85 1.98
N GLN A 44 0.63 0.20 2.08
CA GLN A 44 0.37 -0.76 3.13
C GLN A 44 1.20 -2.03 2.99
N ARG A 45 1.45 -2.47 1.75
CA ARG A 45 2.38 -3.57 1.49
C ARG A 45 3.80 -3.22 1.96
N GLU A 46 4.25 -1.99 1.73
CA GLU A 46 5.55 -1.50 2.20
C GLU A 46 5.62 -1.47 3.74
N VAL A 47 4.58 -0.97 4.40
CA VAL A 47 4.50 -0.97 5.88
C VAL A 47 4.53 -2.40 6.43
N ALA A 48 3.76 -3.32 5.85
CA ALA A 48 3.77 -4.73 6.26
C ALA A 48 5.16 -5.37 6.08
N MET A 49 5.80 -5.14 4.93
CA MET A 49 7.14 -5.62 4.66
C MET A 49 8.14 -5.08 5.69
N ALA A 50 8.09 -3.78 5.99
CA ALA A 50 8.99 -3.17 6.98
C ALA A 50 8.83 -3.80 8.37
N ILE A 51 7.59 -4.11 8.80
CA ILE A 51 7.32 -4.77 10.07
C ILE A 51 7.91 -6.19 10.08
N VAL A 52 7.71 -6.97 9.02
CA VAL A 52 8.23 -8.35 8.94
C VAL A 52 9.76 -8.37 8.97
N LEU A 53 10.40 -7.48 8.22
CA LEU A 53 11.87 -7.38 8.18
C LEU A 53 12.46 -7.06 9.56
N ASP A 54 11.81 -6.14 10.29
CA ASP A 54 12.22 -5.72 11.63
C ASP A 54 12.01 -6.82 12.68
N GLU A 55 10.86 -7.50 12.65
CA GLU A 55 10.54 -8.55 13.64
C GLU A 55 11.33 -9.85 13.40
N CYS A 56 11.61 -10.19 12.14
CA CYS A 56 12.30 -11.43 11.79
C CYS A 56 13.82 -11.28 11.58
N ASP A 57 14.38 -10.09 11.82
CA ASP A 57 15.78 -9.74 11.48
C ASP A 57 16.17 -10.20 10.06
N LEU A 58 15.23 -10.02 9.12
CA LEU A 58 15.34 -10.54 7.76
C LEU A 58 15.90 -9.48 6.82
N ALA A 59 16.88 -9.84 5.99
CA ALA A 59 17.38 -8.93 4.98
C ALA A 59 16.35 -8.75 3.84
N PRO A 60 16.14 -7.52 3.30
CA PRO A 60 15.19 -7.28 2.22
C PRO A 60 15.44 -8.15 0.98
N ALA A 61 16.70 -8.48 0.68
CA ALA A 61 17.07 -9.34 -0.44
C ALA A 61 16.65 -10.81 -0.27
N GLN A 62 16.30 -11.21 0.95
CA GLN A 62 15.88 -12.57 1.29
C GLN A 62 14.36 -12.68 1.44
N ALA A 63 13.63 -11.57 1.61
CA ALA A 63 12.18 -11.54 1.78
C ALA A 63 11.43 -11.86 0.49
N ARG A 64 11.25 -13.16 0.21
CA ARG A 64 10.48 -13.64 -0.94
C ARG A 64 9.05 -13.99 -0.54
N ALA A 65 8.09 -13.69 -1.41
CA ALA A 65 6.67 -13.89 -1.13
C ALA A 65 6.29 -15.37 -0.92
N ASP A 66 7.05 -16.30 -1.48
CA ASP A 66 6.85 -17.75 -1.35
C ASP A 66 7.40 -18.35 -0.05
N LEU A 67 8.07 -17.55 0.79
CA LEU A 67 8.55 -18.02 2.09
C LEU A 67 7.38 -18.37 3.00
N THR A 68 7.44 -19.55 3.61
CA THR A 68 6.44 -20.01 4.58
C THR A 68 6.65 -19.31 5.92
N LEU A 69 5.54 -18.88 6.55
CA LEU A 69 5.60 -18.17 7.83
C LEU A 69 6.21 -19.04 8.94
N ARG A 70 5.90 -20.35 8.95
CA ARG A 70 6.29 -21.25 10.05
C ARG A 70 7.56 -22.06 9.80
N GLU A 71 7.86 -22.44 8.56
CA GLU A 71 9.03 -23.28 8.27
C GLU A 71 10.24 -22.43 7.87
N ASP A 72 10.07 -21.47 6.96
CA ASP A 72 11.19 -20.65 6.48
C ASP A 72 11.50 -19.45 7.38
N LEU A 73 10.45 -18.77 7.85
CA LEU A 73 10.58 -17.61 8.75
C LEU A 73 10.53 -17.99 10.23
N GLU A 74 10.28 -19.27 10.53
CA GLU A 74 10.22 -19.83 11.90
C GLU A 74 9.31 -19.02 12.85
N MET A 75 8.28 -18.35 12.33
CA MET A 75 7.34 -17.58 13.16
C MET A 75 6.48 -18.54 13.97
N ASP A 76 6.57 -18.43 15.28
CA ASP A 76 5.58 -19.00 16.16
C ASP A 76 4.31 -18.13 16.21
N ASP A 77 3.26 -18.63 16.86
CA ASP A 77 2.00 -17.90 16.98
C ASP A 77 2.18 -16.55 17.70
N LEU A 78 3.15 -16.42 18.61
CA LEU A 78 3.38 -15.18 19.35
C LEU A 78 4.02 -14.11 18.46
N VAL A 79 5.01 -14.49 17.65
CA VAL A 79 5.64 -13.60 16.65
C VAL A 79 4.59 -13.17 15.63
N LEU A 80 3.78 -14.09 15.12
CA LEU A 80 2.70 -13.77 14.19
C LEU A 80 1.72 -12.75 14.79
N TYR A 81 1.27 -12.95 16.04
CA TYR A 81 0.39 -11.99 16.70
C TYR A 81 1.05 -10.64 17.00
N ALA A 82 2.35 -10.60 17.27
CA ALA A 82 3.09 -9.35 17.44
C ALA A 82 3.11 -8.53 16.13
N ILE A 83 3.39 -9.19 15.01
CA ILE A 83 3.37 -8.59 13.66
C ILE A 83 1.97 -8.06 13.35
N VAL A 84 0.93 -8.89 13.52
CA VAL A 84 -0.47 -8.50 13.26
C VAL A 84 -0.87 -7.31 14.12
N SER A 85 -0.57 -7.33 15.42
CA SER A 85 -0.89 -6.23 16.34
C SER A 85 -0.24 -4.91 15.90
N ARG A 86 1.00 -4.98 15.41
CA ARG A 86 1.71 -3.80 14.90
C ARG A 86 1.11 -3.33 13.57
N MET A 87 0.75 -4.24 12.67
CA MET A 87 0.06 -3.91 11.41
C MET A 87 -1.27 -3.22 11.68
N GLU A 88 -2.11 -3.76 12.56
CA GLU A 88 -3.38 -3.14 12.97
C GLU A 88 -3.16 -1.74 13.55
N HIS A 89 -2.13 -1.58 14.38
CA HIS A 89 -1.78 -0.29 14.96
C HIS A 89 -1.31 0.74 13.93
N GLU A 90 -0.41 0.37 13.02
CA GLU A 90 0.13 1.29 12.00
C GLU A 90 -0.91 1.62 10.93
N MET A 91 -1.67 0.61 10.47
CA MET A 91 -2.65 0.75 9.38
C MET A 91 -4.03 1.22 9.86
N LYS A 92 -4.25 1.29 11.18
CA LYS A 92 -5.54 1.66 11.81
C LYS A 92 -6.69 0.78 11.34
N THR A 93 -6.42 -0.51 11.16
CA THR A 93 -7.37 -1.54 10.71
C THR A 93 -7.50 -2.66 11.73
N SER A 94 -8.42 -3.59 11.49
CA SER A 94 -8.54 -4.83 12.26
C SER A 94 -8.59 -6.02 11.32
N LEU A 95 -7.81 -7.04 11.61
CA LEU A 95 -7.74 -8.28 10.84
C LEU A 95 -8.46 -9.37 11.62
N SER A 96 -9.16 -10.26 10.91
CA SER A 96 -9.89 -11.34 11.59
C SER A 96 -8.95 -12.50 11.95
N ASP A 97 -9.17 -13.12 13.11
CA ASP A 97 -8.38 -14.29 13.53
C ASP A 97 -8.44 -15.43 12.50
N ASP A 98 -9.57 -15.61 11.82
CA ASP A 98 -9.74 -16.65 10.79
C ASP A 98 -8.89 -16.35 9.54
N GLU A 99 -8.78 -15.08 9.17
CA GLU A 99 -7.91 -14.63 8.07
C GLU A 99 -6.44 -14.83 8.42
N VAL A 100 -6.00 -14.38 9.61
CA VAL A 100 -4.62 -14.55 10.08
C VAL A 100 -4.22 -16.03 10.14
N ARG A 101 -5.14 -16.91 10.57
CA ARG A 101 -4.90 -18.37 10.59
C ARG A 101 -4.83 -19.02 9.21
N SER A 102 -5.37 -18.37 8.19
CA SER A 102 -5.36 -18.90 6.82
C SER A 102 -4.04 -18.64 6.09
N TRP A 103 -3.22 -17.71 6.59
CA TRP A 103 -1.95 -17.36 5.96
C TRP A 103 -0.93 -18.47 6.09
N VAL A 104 -0.27 -18.79 4.97
CA VAL A 104 0.77 -19.82 4.89
C VAL A 104 2.11 -19.19 4.55
N THR A 105 2.09 -18.15 3.72
CA THR A 105 3.27 -17.51 3.13
C THR A 105 3.36 -16.03 3.46
N LEU A 106 4.55 -15.46 3.28
CA LEU A 106 4.75 -14.01 3.35
C LEU A 106 3.86 -13.27 2.34
N GLY A 107 3.63 -13.85 1.16
CA GLY A 107 2.71 -13.31 0.16
C GLY A 107 1.29 -13.14 0.70
N ASP A 108 0.75 -14.14 1.40
CA ASP A 108 -0.61 -14.07 1.96
C ASP A 108 -0.77 -12.90 2.95
N LEU A 109 0.26 -12.67 3.78
CA LEU A 109 0.30 -11.54 4.72
C LEU A 109 0.36 -10.20 3.99
N LEU A 110 1.22 -10.10 2.96
CA LEU A 110 1.39 -8.87 2.18
C LEU A 110 0.15 -8.55 1.32
N ASP A 111 -0.54 -9.57 0.82
CA ASP A 111 -1.78 -9.42 0.08
C ASP A 111 -2.93 -9.01 0.99
N ALA A 112 -3.01 -9.57 2.20
CA ALA A 112 -3.97 -9.12 3.21
C ALA A 112 -3.71 -7.66 3.62
N ALA A 113 -2.44 -7.27 3.78
CA ALA A 113 -2.06 -5.89 4.03
C ALA A 113 -2.47 -4.96 2.89
N ALA A 114 -2.30 -5.36 1.64
CA ALA A 114 -2.73 -4.56 0.49
C ALA A 114 -4.27 -4.46 0.37
N ALA A 115 -5.00 -5.48 0.85
CA ALA A 115 -6.46 -5.54 0.79
C ALA A 115 -7.17 -4.61 1.79
N VAL A 116 -6.48 -4.16 2.85
CA VAL A 116 -7.02 -3.21 3.85
C VAL A 116 -6.81 -1.74 3.44
N GLY A 117 -6.37 -1.48 2.21
CA GLY A 117 -5.99 -0.17 1.67
C GLY A 117 -7.05 0.43 0.78
#